data_AF-A0A814PT01-F1
#
_entry.id   AF-A0A814PT01-F1
#
_cell.length_a   1.000
_cell.length_b   1.000
_cell.length_c   1.000
_cell.angle_alpha   90.00
_cell.angle_beta   90.00
_cell.angle_gamma   90.00
#
_symmetry.space_group_name_H-M   'P 1'
#
loop_
_entity.id
_entity.type
_entity.pdbx_description
1 polymer ?
#
loop_
_entity_poly.entity_id
_entity_poly.type
_entity_poly.pdbx_seq_one_letter_code
_entity_poly.pdbx_strand_id
1 'polypeptide(L)' 'MKQQMPNKPSRWGYKMFLLAGGNSGICCDFISYTGKSIKQPYEFCTTIVLDLYETMPRLFNHKVYCDNYFATIRL' A
#
# COMPACT_ATOMS: atom_id res chain seq x y z
N MET A 1 6.58 -14.35 -2.39
CA MET A 1 7.55 -14.36 -3.50
C MET A 1 8.66 -13.35 -3.21
N LYS A 2 9.94 -13.72 -3.30
CA LYS A 2 11.05 -12.76 -3.06
C LYS A 2 11.06 -11.72 -4.19
N GLN A 3 11.22 -10.45 -3.85
CA GLN A 3 11.29 -9.33 -4.78
C GLN A 3 12.69 -8.75 -4.82
N GLN A 4 13.13 -8.38 -6.02
CA GLN A 4 14.35 -7.60 -6.22
C GLN A 4 13.99 -6.11 -6.26
N MET A 5 14.60 -5.30 -5.39
CA MET A 5 14.47 -3.84 -5.40
C MET A 5 15.88 -3.21 -5.42
N PRO A 6 16.36 -2.71 -6.58
CA PRO A 6 17.76 -2.31 -6.75
C PRO A 6 18.19 -1.15 -5.85
N ASN A 7 17.26 -0.26 -5.50
CA ASN A 7 17.52 0.96 -4.73
C ASN A 7 17.24 0.79 -3.22
N LYS A 8 17.11 -0.44 -2.73
CA LYS A 8 16.91 -0.73 -1.29
C LYS A 8 18.22 -1.24 -0.67
N PRO A 9 18.47 -0.98 0.63
CA PRO A 9 19.69 -1.43 1.32
C PRO A 9 19.95 -2.93 1.19
N SER A 10 18.88 -3.74 1.33
CA SER A 10 18.88 -5.13 0.89
C SER A 10 18.13 -5.24 -0.43
N ARG A 11 18.84 -5.69 -1.48
CA ARG A 11 18.29 -5.80 -2.83
C ARG A 11 17.20 -6.87 -2.93
N TRP A 12 17.19 -7.88 -2.07
CA TRP A 12 16.27 -9.00 -2.14
C TRP A 12 15.51 -9.19 -0.83
N GLY A 13 14.18 -9.22 -0.88
CA GLY A 13 13.35 -9.41 0.31
C GLY A 13 11.90 -9.71 0.00
N TYR A 14 11.07 -9.78 1.03
CA TYR A 14 9.61 -9.85 0.89
C TYR A 14 9.05 -8.43 0.91
N LYS A 15 8.21 -8.10 -0.08
CA LYS A 15 7.61 -6.77 -0.20
C LYS A 15 6.28 -6.74 0.53
N MET A 16 6.04 -5.69 1.31
CA MET A 16 4.77 -5.41 1.96
C MET A 16 4.38 -3.96 1.66
N PHE A 17 3.08 -3.72 1.60
CA PHE A 17 2.48 -2.38 1.58
C PHE A 17 1.89 -2.09 2.95
N LEU A 18 1.99 -0.85 3.42
CA LEU A 18 1.69 -0.48 4.80
C LEU A 18 0.83 0.78 4.84
N LEU A 19 -0.17 0.80 5.71
CA LEU A 19 -0.85 1.99 6.17
C LEU A 19 -0.41 2.28 7.61
N ALA A 20 0.00 3.51 7.86
CA ALA A 20 0.50 3.90 9.17
C ALA A 20 -0.02 5.28 9.59
N GLY A 21 -0.08 5.50 10.90
CA GLY A 21 -0.40 6.80 11.47
C GLY A 21 0.68 7.82 11.13
N GLY A 22 0.30 8.92 10.46
CA GLY A 22 1.25 9.91 9.95
C GLY A 22 2.16 10.54 11.01
N ASN A 23 1.64 10.79 12.21
CA ASN A 23 2.41 11.37 13.32
C ASN A 23 3.01 10.30 14.25
N SER A 24 2.30 9.19 14.46
CA SER A 24 2.70 8.17 15.45
C SER A 24 3.65 7.12 14.87
N GLY A 25 3.67 6.95 13.55
CA GLY A 25 4.39 5.86 12.87
C GLY A 25 3.82 4.47 13.16
N ILE A 26 2.68 4.38 13.83
CA ILE A 26 2.05 3.10 14.19
C ILE A 26 1.53 2.44 12.91
N CYS A 27 1.89 1.17 12.71
CA CYS A 27 1.33 0.32 11.68
C CYS A 27 -0.16 0.07 11.97
N CYS A 28 -1.03 0.61 11.13
CA CYS A 28 -2.47 0.42 11.23
C CYS A 28 -2.91 -0.84 10.46
N ASP A 29 -2.34 -1.06 9.27
CA ASP A 29 -2.66 -2.21 8.43
C ASP A 29 -1.53 -2.50 7.41
N PHE A 30 -1.49 -3.71 6.87
CA PHE A 30 -0.52 -4.09 5.84
C PHE A 30 -1.01 -5.19 4.89
N ILE A 31 -0.50 -5.16 3.66
CA ILE A 31 -0.75 -6.19 2.64
C ILE A 31 0.58 -6.79 2.19
N SER A 32 0.67 -8.13 2.26
CA SER A 32 1.83 -8.87 1.75
C SER A 32 1.77 -8.99 0.23
N TYR A 33 2.85 -8.61 -0.47
CA TYR A 33 2.91 -8.78 -1.92
C TYR A 33 3.21 -10.24 -2.30
N THR A 34 2.22 -10.90 -2.89
CA THR A 34 2.30 -12.30 -3.32
C THR A 34 2.58 -12.46 -4.81
N GLY A 35 2.59 -11.37 -5.59
CA GLY A 35 2.72 -11.36 -7.04
C GLY A 35 1.66 -10.48 -7.69
N LYS A 36 1.66 -10.37 -9.02
CA LYS A 36 0.59 -9.69 -9.75
C LYS A 36 -0.60 -10.64 -9.86
N SER A 37 -1.74 -10.26 -9.28
CA SER A 37 -3.03 -10.91 -9.55
C SER A 37 -3.67 -10.28 -10.79
N ILE A 38 -4.30 -11.11 -11.63
CA ILE A 38 -4.87 -10.68 -12.92
C ILE A 38 -6.32 -10.16 -12.75
N LYS A 39 -6.97 -10.42 -11.61
CA LYS A 39 -8.38 -10.12 -11.39
C LYS A 39 -8.57 -9.18 -10.20
N GLN A 40 -8.57 -7.88 -10.45
CA GLN A 40 -9.01 -6.86 -9.50
C GLN A 40 -9.93 -5.86 -10.22
N PRO A 41 -10.92 -5.28 -9.51
CA PRO A 41 -11.85 -4.32 -10.09
C PRO A 41 -11.17 -2.99 -10.49
N TYR A 42 -10.01 -2.69 -9.89
CA TYR A 42 -9.21 -1.50 -10.15
C TYR A 42 -7.78 -1.86 -10.56
N GLU A 43 -7.00 -0.84 -10.94
CA GLU A 43 -5.56 -0.99 -11.13
C GLU A 43 -4.88 -1.41 -9.83
N PHE A 44 -3.82 -2.19 -9.96
CA PHE A 44 -3.11 -2.81 -8.84
C PHE A 44 -2.80 -1.85 -7.67
N CYS A 45 -2.28 -0.65 -7.97
CA CYS A 45 -1.95 0.33 -6.93
C CYS A 45 -3.19 0.92 -6.27
N THR A 46 -4.24 1.21 -7.05
CA THR A 46 -5.52 1.72 -6.54
C THR A 46 -6.17 0.70 -5.61
N THR A 47 -6.19 -0.58 -6.00
CA THR A 47 -6.72 -1.65 -5.12
C THR A 47 -5.97 -1.72 -3.81
N ILE A 48 -4.62 -1.66 -3.82
CA ILE A 48 -3.84 -1.67 -2.57
C ILE A 48 -4.23 -0.53 -1.64
N VAL A 49 -4.38 0.70 -2.16
CA VAL A 49 -4.75 1.85 -1.33
C VAL A 49 -6.15 1.69 -0.75
N LEU A 50 -7.12 1.27 -1.58
CA LEU A 50 -8.50 1.08 -1.14
C LEU A 50 -8.62 -0.04 -0.10
N ASP A 51 -7.96 -1.18 -0.34
CA ASP A 51 -7.96 -2.33 0.58
C ASP A 51 -7.35 -1.95 1.95
N LEU A 52 -6.22 -1.22 1.96
CA LEU A 52 -5.62 -0.73 3.20
C LEU A 52 -6.50 0.31 3.90
N TYR A 53 -7.19 1.17 3.15
CA TYR A 53 -8.05 2.20 3.73
C TYR A 53 -9.37 1.65 4.28
N GLU A 54 -9.84 0.50 3.79
CA GLU A 54 -11.10 -0.10 4.25
C GLU A 54 -11.10 -0.42 5.75
N THR A 55 -9.92 -0.65 6.35
CA THR A 55 -9.77 -0.92 7.78
C THR A 55 -9.78 0.34 8.65
N MET A 56 -9.78 1.55 8.05
CA MET A 56 -9.83 2.80 8.80
C MET A 56 -11.23 3.08 9.40
N PRO A 57 -11.29 3.73 10.58
CA PRO A 57 -12.55 4.17 11.16
C PRO A 57 -13.34 5.05 10.19
N ARG A 58 -14.59 4.67 9.93
CA ARG A 58 -15.51 5.45 9.09
C ARG A 58 -16.00 6.69 9.83
N LEU A 59 -16.53 7.66 9.08
CA LEU A 59 -17.10 8.92 9.58
C LEU A 59 -16.07 9.92 10.16
N PHE A 60 -14.79 9.72 9.86
CA PHE A 60 -13.72 10.67 10.13
C PHE A 60 -13.05 11.12 8.83
N ASN A 61 -12.68 12.39 8.76
CA ASN A 61 -11.96 12.95 7.60
C ASN A 61 -10.45 12.72 7.77
N HIS A 62 -9.97 11.58 7.28
CA HIS A 62 -8.54 11.27 7.24
C HIS A 62 -7.88 11.87 6.00
N LYS A 63 -6.65 12.36 6.15
CA LYS A 63 -5.77 12.71 5.03
C LYS A 63 -4.83 11.55 4.77
N VAL A 64 -4.89 10.99 3.56
CA VAL A 64 -4.01 9.90 3.13
C VAL A 64 -2.89 10.50 2.29
N TYR A 65 -1.65 10.20 2.66
CA TYR A 65 -0.46 10.56 1.90
C TYR A 65 0.13 9.29 1.29
N CYS A 66 0.45 9.34 0.01
CA CYS A 66 1.07 8.23 -0.70
C CYS A 66 2.18 8.75 -1.61
N ASP A 67 3.11 7.86 -1.99
CA ASP A 67 4.13 8.21 -2.98
C ASP A 67 3.57 8.16 -4.41
N ASN A 68 4.39 8.57 -5.37
CA ASN A 68 4.03 8.58 -6.79
C ASN A 68 3.72 7.18 -7.35
N TYR A 69 4.10 6.09 -6.66
CA TYR A 69 3.77 4.74 -7.11
C TYR A 69 2.29 4.43 -6.91
N PHE A 70 1.61 5.07 -5.95
CA PHE A 70 0.18 4.92 -5.71
C PHE A 70 -0.69 6.08 -6.21
N ALA A 71 -0.11 7.25 -6.45
CA ALA A 71 -0.83 8.45 -6.87
C ALA A 71 -1.29 8.37 -8.34
N THR A 72 -2.47 7.79 -8.58
CA THR A 72 -3.13 7.79 -9.89
C THR A 72 -4.28 8.81 -9.91
N ILE A 73 -4.62 9.35 -11.09
CA ILE A 73 -5.69 10.36 -11.24
C ILE A 73 -7.06 9.80 -10.85
N ARG A 74 -7.24 8.47 -10.97
CA ARG A 74 -8.51 7.79 -10.70
C ARG A 74 -8.63 7.28 -9.25
N LEU A 75 -7.61 7.51 -8.42
CA LEU A 75 -7.65 7.21 -6.99
C LEU A 75 -8.54 8.22 -6.25
#